data_AF-A0A3N5PCJ1-F1
#
_entry.id   AF-A0A3N5PCJ1-F1
#
_cell.length_a   1.000
_cell.length_b   1.000
_cell.length_c   1.000
_cell.angle_alpha   90.00
_cell.angle_beta   90.00
_cell.angle_gamma   90.00
#
_symmetry.space_group_name_H-M   'P 1'
#
loop_
_entity.id
_entity.type
_entity.pdbx_description
1 polymer ?
#
loop_
_entity_poly.entity_id
_entity_poly.type
_entity_poly.pdbx_seq_one_letter_code
_entity_poly.pdbx_strand_id
1 'polypeptide(L)'
;MPSWVDGTLYPDREPPERLETLADRVDFIVRLCGAWDFGILPDAETVNEVRREMWLEAVDACRLLTSPVYHLLRRWHDLPPLPYLGQELAYIRDDPSLRHV
;
A
#
# COMPACT_ATOMS: atom_id res chain seq x y z
N MET A 1 -3.08 18.33 8.46
CA MET A 1 -2.74 16.97 8.00
C MET A 1 -2.99 15.99 9.15
N PRO A 2 -3.61 14.83 8.93
CA PRO A 2 -3.77 13.81 9.96
C PRO A 2 -2.40 13.36 10.47
N SER A 3 -2.28 13.04 11.77
CA SER A 3 -1.00 12.64 12.41
C SER A 3 -0.33 11.43 11.77
N TRP A 4 -1.13 10.54 11.19
CA TRP A 4 -0.69 9.29 10.58
C TRP A 4 -0.29 9.39 9.10
N VAL A 5 -0.50 10.55 8.46
CA VAL A 5 -0.06 10.76 7.07
C VAL A 5 1.40 11.18 7.08
N ASP A 6 2.27 10.39 6.48
CA ASP A 6 3.64 10.80 6.20
C ASP A 6 3.65 11.81 5.04
N GLY A 7 4.10 13.03 5.32
CA GLY A 7 4.21 14.09 4.32
C GLY A 7 5.23 13.79 3.21
N THR A 8 6.21 12.91 3.47
CA THR A 8 7.22 12.53 2.46
C THR A 8 6.64 11.74 1.28
N LEU A 9 5.42 11.20 1.43
CA LEU A 9 4.66 10.56 0.36
C LEU A 9 4.25 11.53 -0.77
N TYR A 10 4.38 12.83 -0.54
CA TYR A 10 4.03 13.90 -1.49
C TYR A 10 5.24 14.78 -1.83
N PRO A 11 6.27 14.24 -2.52
CA PRO A 11 7.45 15.03 -2.88
C PRO A 11 7.17 16.08 -3.98
N ASP A 12 6.12 15.85 -4.76
CA ASP A 12 5.71 16.63 -5.93
C ASP A 12 4.65 17.70 -5.62
N ARG A 13 4.06 17.67 -4.43
CA ARG A 13 2.96 18.57 -4.05
C ARG A 13 2.86 18.76 -2.54
N GLU A 14 2.13 19.76 -2.10
CA GLU A 14 1.80 19.86 -0.67
C GLU A 14 0.92 18.68 -0.23
N PRO A 15 1.25 18.02 0.89
CA PRO A 15 0.42 16.95 1.43
C PRO A 15 -1.01 17.45 1.72
N PRO A 16 -2.05 16.68 1.35
CA PRO A 16 -3.43 17.09 1.58
C PRO A 16 -3.73 17.18 3.08
N GLU A 17 -4.46 18.21 3.49
CA GLU A 17 -4.85 18.36 4.89
C GLU A 17 -5.85 17.30 5.34
N ARG A 18 -6.62 16.74 4.40
CA ARG A 18 -7.69 15.74 4.60
C ARG A 18 -7.81 14.84 3.38
N LEU A 19 -8.33 13.63 3.58
CA LEU A 19 -8.55 12.62 2.54
C LEU A 19 -10.05 12.30 2.45
N GLU A 20 -10.82 13.31 2.00
CA GLU A 20 -12.29 13.27 2.05
C GLU A 20 -12.88 12.45 0.89
N THR A 21 -12.28 12.53 -0.30
CA THR A 21 -12.79 11.87 -1.49
C THR A 21 -12.17 10.48 -1.69
N LEU A 22 -12.84 9.63 -2.48
CA LEU A 22 -12.26 8.35 -2.91
C LEU A 22 -10.95 8.57 -3.67
N ALA A 23 -10.88 9.60 -4.52
CA ALA A 23 -9.68 9.92 -5.28
C ALA A 23 -8.49 10.24 -4.36
N ASP A 24 -8.72 11.01 -3.29
CA ASP A 24 -7.67 11.32 -2.32
C ASP A 24 -7.15 10.06 -1.63
N ARG A 25 -8.06 9.16 -1.24
CA ARG A 25 -7.69 7.90 -0.57
C ARG A 25 -6.96 6.96 -1.52
N VAL A 26 -7.39 6.88 -2.79
CA VAL A 26 -6.71 6.09 -3.82
C VAL A 26 -5.31 6.63 -4.05
N ASP A 27 -5.14 7.95 -4.22
CA ASP A 27 -3.82 8.56 -4.40
C ASP A 27 -2.90 8.30 -3.19
N PHE A 28 -3.43 8.43 -1.96
CA PHE A 28 -2.70 8.10 -0.75
C PHE A 28 -2.23 6.63 -0.74
N ILE A 29 -3.12 5.66 -1.04
CA ILE A 29 -2.75 4.24 -1.08
C ILE A 29 -1.71 3.97 -2.16
N VAL A 30 -1.82 4.59 -3.34
CA VAL A 30 -0.83 4.44 -4.41
C VAL A 30 0.56 4.90 -3.96
N ARG A 31 0.63 6.05 -3.30
CA ARG A 31 1.90 6.61 -2.79
C ARG A 31 2.47 5.76 -1.66
N LEU A 32 1.63 5.31 -0.74
CA LEU A 32 1.99 4.41 0.35
C LEU A 32 2.55 3.09 -0.19
N CYS A 33 1.87 2.45 -1.15
CA CYS A 33 2.34 1.24 -1.81
C CYS A 33 3.69 1.47 -2.49
N GLY A 34 3.83 2.56 -3.24
CA GLY A 34 5.08 2.91 -3.90
C GLY A 34 6.24 3.06 -2.92
N ALA A 35 6.06 3.85 -1.86
CA ALA A 35 7.11 4.03 -0.85
C ALA A 35 7.51 2.70 -0.19
N TRP A 36 6.52 1.89 0.18
CA TRP A 36 6.73 0.65 0.91
C TRP A 36 7.30 -0.47 0.03
N ASP A 37 6.92 -0.55 -1.25
CA ASP A 37 7.52 -1.48 -2.22
C ASP A 37 9.04 -1.24 -2.39
N PHE A 38 9.52 -0.01 -2.13
CA PHE A 38 10.94 0.36 -2.19
C PHE A 38 11.62 0.45 -0.82
N GLY A 39 11.01 -0.12 0.23
CA GLY A 39 11.64 -0.28 1.55
C GLY A 39 11.49 0.91 2.49
N ILE A 40 10.66 1.91 2.15
CA ILE A 40 10.29 2.98 3.08
C ILE A 40 9.06 2.51 3.86
N LEU A 41 9.30 2.05 5.09
CA LEU A 41 8.25 1.46 5.93
C LEU A 41 7.32 2.56 6.50
N PRO A 42 6.00 2.34 6.50
CA PRO A 42 5.08 3.24 7.18
C PRO A 42 5.14 3.09 8.70
N ASP A 43 4.74 4.15 9.41
CA ASP A 43 4.57 4.10 10.86
C ASP A 43 3.40 3.18 11.25
N ALA A 44 3.44 2.70 12.49
CA ALA A 44 2.39 1.83 13.04
C ALA A 44 1.01 2.50 13.03
N GLU A 45 0.92 3.82 13.21
CA GLU A 45 -0.33 4.57 13.14
C GLU A 45 -0.93 4.52 11.72
N THR A 46 -0.11 4.72 10.69
CA THR A 46 -0.51 4.60 9.29
C THR A 46 -1.01 3.19 8.97
N VAL A 47 -0.30 2.16 9.45
CA VAL A 47 -0.70 0.75 9.26
C VAL A 47 -2.05 0.47 9.92
N ASN A 48 -2.26 0.94 11.14
CA ASN A 48 -3.54 0.75 11.84
C ASN A 48 -4.69 1.47 11.13
N GLU A 49 -4.43 2.67 10.59
CA GLU A 49 -5.43 3.44 9.85
C GLU A 49 -5.86 2.73 8.57
N VAL A 50 -4.92 2.33 7.71
CA VAL A 50 -5.24 1.72 6.40
C VAL A 50 -5.88 0.34 6.50
N ARG A 51 -5.86 -0.29 7.68
CA ARG A 51 -6.58 -1.55 7.95
C ARG A 51 -8.06 -1.35 8.26
N ARG A 52 -8.53 -0.13 8.49
CA ARG A 52 -9.95 0.14 8.79
C ARG A 52 -10.82 -0.07 7.55
N GLU A 53 -12.04 -0.58 7.73
CA GLU A 53 -12.97 -0.92 6.64
C GLU A 53 -13.24 0.22 5.64
N MET A 54 -13.18 1.48 6.10
CA MET A 54 -13.37 2.65 5.23
C MET A 54 -12.37 2.75 4.07
N TRP A 55 -11.26 2.02 4.14
CA TRP A 55 -10.22 1.98 3.11
C TRP A 55 -10.44 0.88 2.07
N LEU A 56 -11.38 -0.04 2.29
CA LEU A 56 -11.63 -1.17 1.40
C LEU A 56 -11.90 -0.71 -0.04
N GLU A 57 -12.76 0.29 -0.21
CA GLU A 57 -13.11 0.81 -1.55
C GLU A 57 -11.89 1.42 -2.26
N ALA A 58 -11.08 2.19 -1.53
CA ALA A 58 -9.87 2.79 -2.08
C ALA A 58 -8.84 1.72 -2.47
N VAL A 59 -8.65 0.70 -1.62
CA VAL A 59 -7.77 -0.42 -1.92
C VAL A 59 -8.29 -1.20 -3.14
N ASP A 60 -9.57 -1.53 -3.24
CA ASP A 60 -10.05 -2.27 -4.42
C ASP A 60 -9.92 -1.47 -5.73
N ALA A 61 -10.10 -0.15 -5.66
CA ALA A 61 -9.99 0.76 -6.80
C ALA A 61 -8.56 0.92 -7.35
N CYS A 62 -7.52 0.79 -6.52
CA CYS A 62 -6.13 1.09 -6.91
C CYS A 62 -5.58 0.21 -8.06
N ARG A 63 -5.97 -1.07 -8.12
CA ARG A 63 -5.54 -2.05 -9.15
C ARG A 63 -4.01 -2.05 -9.44
N LEU A 64 -3.18 -1.88 -8.42
CA LEU A 64 -1.72 -1.87 -8.52
C LEU A 64 -1.15 -3.30 -8.62
N LEU A 65 -1.43 -3.99 -9.72
CA LEU A 65 -1.17 -5.43 -9.86
C LEU A 65 0.33 -5.83 -9.77
N THR A 66 1.24 -4.87 -9.91
CA THR A 66 2.69 -5.06 -9.80
C THR A 66 3.26 -4.71 -8.41
N SER A 67 2.43 -4.24 -7.47
CA SER A 67 2.87 -3.84 -6.12
C SER A 67 2.67 -4.99 -5.14
N PRO A 68 3.73 -5.57 -4.53
CA PRO A 68 3.56 -6.58 -3.49
C PRO A 68 2.82 -6.03 -2.25
N VAL A 69 3.04 -4.77 -1.89
CA VAL A 69 2.32 -4.12 -0.78
C VAL A 69 0.83 -3.99 -1.08
N TYR A 70 0.45 -3.68 -2.32
CA TYR A 70 -0.97 -3.67 -2.72
C TYR A 70 -1.65 -5.01 -2.45
N HIS A 71 -1.00 -6.13 -2.80
CA HIS A 71 -1.54 -7.47 -2.55
C HIS A 71 -1.62 -7.79 -1.04
N LEU A 72 -0.68 -7.28 -0.24
CA LEU A 72 -0.78 -7.34 1.23
C LEU A 72 -2.01 -6.57 1.74
N LEU A 73 -2.23 -5.33 1.27
CA LEU A 73 -3.39 -4.53 1.68
C LEU A 73 -4.70 -5.22 1.28
N ARG A 74 -4.79 -5.80 0.07
CA ARG A 74 -5.97 -6.59 -0.34
C ARG A 74 -6.25 -7.73 0.64
N ARG A 75 -5.21 -8.42 1.10
CA ARG A 75 -5.33 -9.52 2.08
C ARG A 75 -5.82 -9.03 3.43
N TRP A 76 -5.38 -7.85 3.89
CA TRP A 76 -5.87 -7.27 5.14
C TRP A 76 -7.34 -6.89 5.12
N HIS A 77 -7.90 -6.63 3.92
CA HIS A 77 -9.30 -6.28 3.70
C HIS A 77 -10.14 -7.46 3.19
N ASP A 78 -9.61 -8.69 3.24
CA ASP A 78 -10.27 -9.91 2.76
C ASP A 78 -10.79 -9.81 1.30
N LEU A 79 -10.15 -8.96 0.49
CA LEU A 79 -10.52 -8.79 -0.91
C LEU A 79 -10.08 -10.02 -1.72
N PRO A 80 -10.83 -10.41 -2.79
CA PRO A 80 -10.43 -11.50 -3.66
C PRO A 80 -9.00 -11.29 -4.19
N PRO A 81 -8.14 -12.32 -4.18
CA PRO A 81 -6.79 -12.22 -4.67
C PRO A 81 -6.80 -11.91 -6.17
N LEU A 82 -5.83 -11.12 -6.61
CA LEU A 82 -5.62 -10.77 -8.02
C LEU A 82 -4.27 -11.33 -8.48
N PRO A 83 -4.09 -11.60 -9.78
CA PRO A 83 -2.79 -12.01 -10.29
C PRO A 83 -1.75 -10.90 -10.07
N TYR A 84 -0.60 -11.28 -9.52
CA TYR A 84 0.56 -10.41 -9.49
C TYR A 84 1.16 -10.33 -10.89
N LEU A 85 1.28 -9.12 -11.44
CA LEU A 85 1.83 -8.88 -12.79
C LEU A 85 3.28 -8.37 -12.76
N GLY A 86 3.88 -8.27 -11.58
CA GLY A 86 5.29 -7.90 -11.47
C GLY A 86 6.20 -9.05 -11.91
N GLN A 87 7.46 -8.72 -12.18
CA GLN A 87 8.47 -9.76 -12.39
C GLN A 87 8.71 -10.49 -11.08
N GLU A 88 8.46 -11.80 -11.09
CA GLU A 88 8.93 -12.66 -10.00
C GLU A 88 10.44 -12.84 -10.17
N LEU A 89 11.20 -12.13 -9.35
CA LEU A 89 12.66 -12.20 -9.38
C LEU A 89 13.07 -13.57 -8.82
N ALA A 90 13.65 -14.41 -9.68
CA ALA A 90 13.99 -15.79 -9.35
C ALA A 90 14.83 -15.89 -8.06
N TYR A 91 15.73 -14.93 -7.81
CA TYR A 91 16.55 -14.92 -6.60
C TYR A 91 15.77 -14.69 -5.31
N ILE A 92 14.60 -14.03 -5.35
CA ILE A 92 13.70 -13.88 -4.20
C ILE A 92 12.88 -15.14 -4.04
N ARG A 93 12.22 -15.61 -5.11
CA ARG A 93 11.40 -16.84 -5.10
C ARG A 93 12.19 -18.05 -4.58
N ASP A 94 13.44 -18.15 -5.00
CA ASP A 94 14.32 -19.28 -4.71
C ASP A 94 15.21 -19.01 -3.47
N ASP A 95 14.98 -17.93 -2.71
CA ASP A 95 15.73 -17.59 -1.51
C ASP A 95 15.51 -18.65 -0.41
N PRO A 96 16.56 -19.32 0.09
CA PRO A 96 16.44 -20.32 1.14
C PRO A 96 15.79 -19.80 2.44
N SER A 97 15.87 -18.51 2.70
CA SER A 97 15.29 -17.86 3.88
C SER A 97 13.76 -17.90 3.87
N LEU A 98 13.13 -18.00 2.70
CA LEU A 98 11.68 -18.14 2.58
C LEU A 98 11.13 -19.45 3.18
N ARG A 99 11.99 -20.38 3.58
CA ARG A 99 11.59 -21.60 4.32
C ARG A 99 11.23 -21.33 5.78
N HIS A 100 11.45 -20.12 6.26
CA HIS A 100 11.29 -19.74 7.66
C HIS A 100 10.16 -18.72 7.90
N VAL A 101 9.37 -18.40 6.88
CA VAL A 101 8.23 -17.45 6.92
C VAL A 101 6.89 -18.18 6.95
#